data_AF-A0A8J7XZD3-F1
#
_entry.id   AF-A0A8J7XZD3-F1
#
_cell.length_a   1.000
_cell.length_b   1.000
_cell.length_c   1.000
_cell.angle_alpha   90.00
_cell.angle_beta   90.00
_cell.angle_gamma   90.00
#
_symmetry.space_group_name_H-M   'P 1'
#
loop_
_entity.id
_entity.type
_entity.pdbx_description
1 polymer ?
#
loop_
_entity_poly.entity_id
_entity_poly.type
_entity_poly.pdbx_seq_one_letter_code
_entity_poly.pdbx_strand_id
1 'polypeptide(L)'
;MTAEIVIMNKEAIALAADSAVTHPTKEHPKIFTSANKIFALSKYHPVGIMIYGNANFMGSPWETIIKVYRDELGEKVFDTLKEYVDDFIDFLKEEKRLSSESEQEKYVTYQTYRYFYFIREEIIQKLEELTLEKRVGEEDIEQTIAEVINEHYNLWSKAEILPSIPENHVKNLIDRYGTIFDEVRKDIFEKFPVPKISSSRLSEIGASLFAKSAIRPQDVSGVVVAGFGEKEVFPSFQSLFIEGIAHNVLKYWEHYSQAITFDMEASISRFAQSEMVATFIEGVAPDYENEVERYLRNLIDNYPVVIIDSIENLSSDEKSALKQKLKELSDRVLEQYLKELSNYRREKYVDPVIDVVAMLPKDELASMAESLVNLASFKKKVTTEEETVGGPIDVALISKGDGFIWIKRKHYFKPELNPQFFTNYYRRWKNEKDK
;
A
#
# COMPACT_ATOMS: atom_id res chain seq x y z
N MET A 1 6.22 9.14 1.70
CA MET A 1 5.49 8.51 2.81
C MET A 1 4.40 9.46 3.26
N THR A 2 3.35 8.96 3.92
CA THR A 2 2.15 9.72 4.28
C THR A 2 1.62 9.22 5.63
N ALA A 3 0.73 9.97 6.29
CA ALA A 3 0.01 9.51 7.47
C ALA A 3 -1.50 9.69 7.23
N GLU A 4 -2.20 8.57 7.13
CA GLU A 4 -3.64 8.47 6.90
C GLU A 4 -4.28 7.53 7.91
N ILE A 5 -5.40 7.99 8.49
CA ILE A 5 -6.16 7.23 9.48
C ILE A 5 -7.65 7.30 9.19
N VAL A 6 -8.33 6.19 9.49
CA VAL A 6 -9.79 6.06 9.50
C VAL A 6 -10.18 5.60 10.90
N ILE A 7 -11.02 6.39 11.57
CA ILE A 7 -11.61 6.03 12.86
C ILE A 7 -13.12 5.94 12.67
N MET A 8 -13.74 4.86 13.12
CA MET A 8 -15.17 4.63 12.96
C MET A 8 -15.78 4.18 14.27
N ASN A 9 -17.01 4.61 14.51
CA ASN A 9 -17.91 4.01 15.48
C ASN A 9 -19.32 3.86 14.87
N LYS A 10 -20.32 3.50 15.67
CA LYS A 10 -21.69 3.31 15.20
C LYS A 10 -22.34 4.58 14.59
N GLU A 11 -21.83 5.77 14.91
CA GLU A 11 -22.43 7.04 14.44
C GLU A 11 -21.80 7.57 13.15
N ALA A 12 -20.48 7.45 13.00
CA ALA A 12 -19.74 8.14 11.94
C ALA A 12 -18.36 7.53 11.64
N ILE A 13 -17.77 8.02 10.56
CA ILE A 13 -16.38 7.81 10.15
C ILE A 13 -15.65 9.14 10.19
N ALA A 14 -14.52 9.21 10.89
CA ALA A 14 -13.55 10.28 10.78
C ALA A 14 -12.38 9.85 9.88
N LEU A 15 -12.10 10.66 8.87
CA LEU A 15 -10.95 10.52 7.96
C LEU A 15 -9.97 11.64 8.27
N ALA A 16 -8.69 11.32 8.49
CA ALA A 16 -7.66 12.35 8.62
C ALA A 16 -6.38 11.98 7.84
N ALA A 17 -5.77 12.99 7.24
CA ALA A 17 -4.57 12.82 6.42
C ALA A 17 -3.65 14.05 6.47
N ASP A 18 -2.35 13.79 6.45
CA ASP A 18 -1.33 14.84 6.30
C ASP A 18 -1.26 15.34 4.84
N SER A 19 -0.53 16.43 4.62
CA SER A 19 -0.48 17.10 3.31
C SER A 19 0.85 16.91 2.58
N ALA A 20 1.79 16.12 3.13
CA ALA A 20 3.10 15.94 2.53
C ALA A 20 3.06 14.97 1.34
N VAL A 21 3.76 15.33 0.27
CA VAL A 21 4.09 14.48 -0.88
C VAL A 21 5.54 14.70 -1.26
N THR A 22 6.29 13.61 -1.35
CA THR A 22 7.68 13.60 -1.77
C THR A 22 7.77 13.36 -3.27
N HIS A 23 8.35 14.30 -4.00
CA HIS A 23 8.70 14.11 -5.39
C HIS A 23 10.17 13.67 -5.47
N PRO A 24 10.46 12.46 -5.98
CA PRO A 24 11.82 12.04 -6.20
C PRO A 24 12.45 12.96 -7.26
N THR A 25 13.57 13.59 -6.93
CA THR A 25 14.45 14.24 -7.93
C THR A 25 15.79 13.52 -7.93
N LYS A 26 16.58 13.70 -9.00
CA LYS A 26 17.83 12.95 -9.23
C LYS A 26 18.87 13.09 -8.10
N GLU A 27 18.82 14.15 -7.30
CA GLU A 27 19.83 14.42 -6.25
C GLU A 27 19.21 14.60 -4.85
N HIS A 28 18.05 15.27 -4.73
CA HIS A 28 17.39 15.49 -3.44
C HIS A 28 15.85 15.39 -3.55
N PRO A 29 15.18 14.54 -2.77
CA PRO A 29 13.71 14.48 -2.77
C PRO A 29 13.12 15.84 -2.36
N LYS A 30 12.16 16.35 -3.14
CA LYS A 30 11.47 17.60 -2.82
C LYS A 30 10.12 17.31 -2.19
N ILE A 31 9.89 17.83 -0.99
CA ILE A 31 8.65 17.64 -0.24
C ILE A 31 7.75 18.86 -0.44
N PHE A 32 6.49 18.60 -0.80
CA PHE A 32 5.42 19.61 -0.87
C PHE A 32 4.36 19.29 0.17
N THR A 33 3.88 20.30 0.90
CA THR A 33 2.95 20.14 2.04
C THR A 33 1.52 20.61 1.72
N SER A 34 1.12 20.51 0.45
CA SER A 34 -0.17 21.02 -0.05
C SER A 34 -1.04 19.97 -0.74
N ALA A 35 -0.66 18.69 -0.70
CA ALA A 35 -1.39 17.64 -1.40
C ALA A 35 -2.74 17.33 -0.73
N ASN A 36 -3.80 17.19 -1.53
CA ASN A 36 -5.09 16.72 -1.05
C ASN A 36 -5.11 15.20 -1.11
N LYS A 37 -5.50 14.57 0.01
CA LYS A 37 -5.54 13.10 0.12
C LYS A 37 -6.91 12.57 0.51
N ILE A 38 -7.83 13.45 0.89
CA ILE A 38 -9.21 13.11 1.23
C ILE A 38 -10.11 13.83 0.23
N PHE A 39 -11.15 13.15 -0.24
CA PHE A 39 -12.15 13.71 -1.12
C PHE A 39 -13.54 13.18 -0.77
N ALA A 40 -14.56 14.01 -0.96
CA ALA A 40 -15.93 13.50 -1.06
C ALA A 40 -16.04 12.74 -2.39
N LEU A 41 -16.32 11.43 -2.32
CA LEU A 41 -16.51 10.59 -3.51
C LEU A 41 -17.86 10.92 -4.15
N SER A 42 -18.91 11.05 -3.34
CA SER A 42 -20.20 11.60 -3.75
C SER A 42 -20.44 12.97 -3.09
N LYS A 43 -21.15 13.86 -3.79
CA LYS A 43 -21.67 15.10 -3.19
C LYS A 43 -23.04 14.94 -2.54
N TYR A 44 -23.69 13.80 -2.79
CA TYR A 44 -25.09 13.56 -2.42
C TYR A 44 -25.25 12.40 -1.44
N HIS A 45 -24.31 11.47 -1.45
CA HIS A 45 -24.33 10.25 -0.63
C HIS A 45 -23.17 10.27 0.39
N PRO A 46 -23.32 9.61 1.55
CA PRO A 46 -22.36 9.62 2.64
C PRO A 46 -21.14 8.73 2.32
N VAL A 47 -20.37 9.09 1.28
CA VAL A 47 -19.21 8.33 0.81
C VAL A 47 -18.03 9.25 0.52
N GLY A 48 -16.90 8.95 1.15
CA GLY A 48 -15.61 9.61 0.96
C GLY A 48 -14.57 8.64 0.42
N ILE A 49 -13.46 9.21 -0.04
CA ILE A 49 -12.33 8.46 -0.58
C ILE A 49 -11.02 9.10 -0.11
N MET A 50 -10.06 8.26 0.28
CA MET A 50 -8.69 8.65 0.60
C MET A 50 -7.70 8.03 -0.36
N ILE A 51 -6.59 8.71 -0.61
CA ILE A 51 -5.47 8.22 -1.41
C ILE A 51 -4.16 8.30 -0.64
N TYR A 52 -3.28 7.32 -0.82
CA TYR A 52 -1.92 7.31 -0.30
C TYR A 52 -0.98 6.56 -1.25
N GLY A 53 0.33 6.65 -1.02
CA GLY A 53 1.32 6.08 -1.94
C GLY A 53 1.48 6.93 -3.20
N ASN A 54 1.36 6.33 -4.38
CA ASN A 54 1.51 7.06 -5.64
C ASN A 54 0.34 8.03 -5.87
N ALA A 55 0.65 9.31 -6.11
CA ALA A 55 -0.34 10.37 -6.32
C ALA A 55 -0.96 10.39 -7.73
N ASN A 56 -0.37 9.65 -8.67
CA ASN A 56 -0.82 9.57 -10.06
C ASN A 56 -1.19 8.13 -10.42
N PHE A 57 -2.20 8.00 -11.28
CA PHE A 57 -2.60 6.76 -11.93
C PHE A 57 -2.61 6.98 -13.44
N MET A 58 -1.88 6.15 -14.19
CA MET A 58 -1.74 6.26 -15.65
C MET A 58 -1.38 7.69 -16.11
N GLY A 59 -0.44 8.33 -15.40
CA GLY A 59 0.00 9.71 -15.69
C GLY A 59 -0.97 10.82 -15.24
N SER A 60 -2.14 10.46 -14.70
CA SER A 60 -3.18 11.41 -14.27
C SER A 60 -3.24 11.52 -12.74
N PRO A 61 -3.36 12.73 -12.15
CA PRO A 61 -3.53 12.88 -10.71
C PRO A 61 -4.84 12.27 -10.21
N TRP A 62 -4.79 11.55 -9.08
CA TRP A 62 -5.99 10.98 -8.45
C TRP A 62 -7.07 12.01 -8.14
N GLU A 63 -6.69 13.22 -7.73
CA GLU A 63 -7.65 14.32 -7.51
C GLU A 63 -8.51 14.59 -8.76
N THR A 64 -7.92 14.53 -9.95
CA THR A 64 -8.63 14.73 -11.22
C THR A 64 -9.56 13.55 -11.50
N ILE A 65 -9.04 12.33 -11.37
CA ILE A 65 -9.79 11.08 -11.60
C ILE A 65 -11.04 11.03 -10.71
N ILE A 66 -10.88 11.28 -9.41
CA ILE A 66 -11.96 11.27 -8.43
C ILE A 66 -13.01 12.34 -8.76
N LYS A 67 -12.58 13.53 -9.21
CA LYS A 67 -13.51 14.60 -9.61
C LYS A 67 -14.31 14.23 -10.85
N VAL A 68 -13.67 13.63 -11.86
CA VAL A 68 -14.35 13.16 -13.07
C VAL A 68 -15.35 12.06 -12.74
N TYR A 69 -14.92 11.04 -11.97
CA TYR A 69 -15.81 9.97 -11.51
C TYR A 69 -16.99 10.54 -10.73
N ARG A 70 -16.78 11.46 -9.80
CA ARG A 70 -17.85 12.04 -9.00
C ARG A 70 -18.90 12.77 -9.84
N ASP A 71 -18.48 13.43 -10.92
CA ASP A 71 -19.39 14.10 -11.83
C ASP A 71 -20.21 13.07 -12.64
N GLU A 72 -19.64 11.90 -12.96
CA GLU A 72 -20.33 10.77 -13.61
C GLU A 72 -21.27 10.03 -12.66
N LEU A 73 -20.80 9.71 -11.44
CA LEU A 73 -21.57 9.10 -10.37
C LEU A 73 -22.84 9.89 -10.09
N GLY A 74 -22.75 11.22 -10.08
CA GLY A 74 -23.91 12.10 -9.94
C GLY A 74 -24.76 11.75 -8.72
N GLU A 75 -26.05 11.54 -8.95
CA GLU A 75 -27.04 11.18 -7.90
C GLU A 75 -27.20 9.65 -7.75
N LYS A 76 -26.43 8.82 -8.47
CA LYS A 76 -26.52 7.36 -8.40
C LYS A 76 -26.27 6.88 -6.97
N VAL A 77 -27.17 6.02 -6.51
CA VAL A 77 -27.18 5.45 -5.17
C VAL A 77 -26.96 3.94 -5.25
N PHE A 78 -26.28 3.38 -4.25
CA PHE A 78 -26.09 1.95 -4.11
C PHE A 78 -26.48 1.47 -2.72
N ASP A 79 -26.84 0.19 -2.61
CA ASP A 79 -27.33 -0.41 -1.37
C ASP A 79 -26.20 -0.60 -0.34
N THR A 80 -24.98 -0.83 -0.82
CA THR A 80 -23.79 -1.14 -0.01
C THR A 80 -22.59 -0.28 -0.40
N LEU A 81 -21.66 -0.05 0.52
CA LEU A 81 -20.41 0.64 0.21
C LEU A 81 -19.60 -0.12 -0.86
N LYS A 82 -19.63 -1.46 -0.84
CA LYS A 82 -18.93 -2.29 -1.82
C LYS A 82 -19.36 -1.98 -3.25
N GLU A 83 -20.64 -1.71 -3.49
CA GLU A 83 -21.11 -1.36 -4.83
C GLU A 83 -20.58 0.00 -5.32
N TYR A 84 -20.37 0.98 -4.43
CA TYR A 84 -19.66 2.22 -4.79
C TYR A 84 -18.20 1.95 -5.19
N VAL A 85 -17.56 0.97 -4.55
CA VAL A 85 -16.18 0.56 -4.85
C VAL A 85 -16.11 -0.16 -6.19
N ASP A 86 -17.01 -1.11 -6.41
CA ASP A 86 -17.11 -1.85 -7.67
C ASP A 86 -17.37 -0.89 -8.84
N ASP A 87 -18.29 0.06 -8.70
CA ASP A 87 -18.59 1.10 -9.70
C ASP A 87 -17.39 2.00 -9.98
N PHE A 88 -16.64 2.39 -8.94
CA PHE A 88 -15.41 3.18 -9.12
C PHE A 88 -14.33 2.39 -9.86
N ILE A 89 -14.19 1.10 -9.57
CA ILE A 89 -13.25 0.22 -10.26
C ILE A 89 -13.65 0.03 -11.73
N ASP A 90 -14.94 -0.12 -12.01
CA ASP A 90 -15.43 -0.24 -13.38
C ASP A 90 -15.24 1.06 -14.16
N PHE A 91 -15.47 2.23 -13.55
CA PHE A 91 -15.10 3.52 -14.12
C PHE A 91 -13.61 3.58 -14.52
N LEU A 92 -12.69 3.13 -13.66
CA LEU A 92 -11.26 3.12 -13.97
C LEU A 92 -10.93 2.21 -15.17
N LYS A 93 -11.63 1.08 -15.34
CA LYS A 93 -11.44 0.17 -16.48
C LYS A 93 -11.97 0.79 -17.79
N GLU A 94 -13.10 1.48 -17.73
CA GLU A 94 -13.83 1.93 -18.92
C GLU A 94 -13.41 3.33 -19.41
N GLU A 95 -12.88 4.17 -18.53
CA GLU A 95 -12.52 5.56 -18.85
C GLU A 95 -11.26 5.64 -19.74
N LYS A 96 -11.47 5.56 -21.06
CA LYS A 96 -10.42 5.60 -22.07
C LYS A 96 -9.61 6.90 -22.09
N ARG A 97 -10.14 8.01 -21.54
CA ARG A 97 -9.37 9.26 -21.42
C ARG A 97 -8.22 9.12 -20.43
N LEU A 98 -8.32 8.21 -19.46
CA LEU A 98 -7.29 7.93 -18.46
C LEU A 98 -6.33 6.81 -18.91
N SER A 99 -6.77 5.95 -19.84
CA SER A 99 -6.06 4.72 -20.20
C SER A 99 -5.88 4.55 -21.72
N SER A 100 -5.63 5.64 -22.45
CA SER A 100 -5.38 5.56 -23.89
C SER A 100 -4.23 4.57 -24.21
N GLU A 101 -4.27 3.94 -25.38
CA GLU A 101 -3.28 2.94 -25.79
C GLU A 101 -1.84 3.46 -25.69
N SER A 102 -1.61 4.73 -26.06
CA SER A 102 -0.30 5.38 -25.94
C SER A 102 0.14 5.55 -24.48
N GLU A 103 -0.76 5.88 -23.56
CA GLU A 103 -0.42 5.99 -22.13
C GLU A 103 -0.15 4.60 -21.52
N GLN A 104 -0.86 3.56 -21.94
CA GLN A 104 -0.55 2.18 -21.55
C GLN A 104 0.83 1.74 -22.05
N GLU A 105 1.19 2.05 -23.29
CA GLU A 105 2.53 1.75 -23.83
C GLU A 105 3.65 2.48 -23.09
N LYS A 106 3.45 3.77 -22.77
CA LYS A 106 4.41 4.54 -21.95
C LYS A 106 4.57 3.92 -20.56
N TYR A 107 3.46 3.57 -19.91
CA TYR A 107 3.46 2.92 -18.61
C TYR A 107 4.20 1.56 -18.66
N VAL A 108 3.88 0.71 -19.64
CA VAL A 108 4.52 -0.59 -19.82
C VAL A 108 6.02 -0.44 -20.09
N THR A 109 6.40 0.49 -20.96
CA THR A 109 7.81 0.79 -21.27
C THR A 109 8.55 1.22 -20.01
N TYR A 110 8.00 2.18 -19.26
CA TYR A 110 8.63 2.73 -18.06
C TYR A 110 8.83 1.68 -16.97
N GLN A 111 7.81 0.88 -16.67
CA GLN A 111 7.88 -0.15 -15.63
C GLN A 111 8.82 -1.29 -16.02
N THR A 112 8.80 -1.71 -17.29
CA THR A 112 9.75 -2.70 -17.81
C THR A 112 11.17 -2.18 -17.72
N TYR A 113 11.42 -0.92 -18.14
CA TYR A 113 12.74 -0.30 -18.08
C TYR A 113 13.27 -0.26 -16.65
N ARG A 114 12.47 0.18 -15.68
CA ARG A 114 12.88 0.22 -14.28
C ARG A 114 13.24 -1.15 -13.73
N TYR A 115 12.42 -2.17 -14.02
CA TYR A 115 12.67 -3.50 -13.51
C TYR A 115 13.89 -4.14 -14.18
N PHE A 116 14.06 -3.98 -15.49
CA PHE A 116 15.25 -4.48 -16.19
C PHE A 116 16.51 -3.75 -15.77
N TYR A 117 16.43 -2.44 -15.51
CA TYR A 117 17.53 -1.68 -14.93
C TYR A 117 17.90 -2.24 -13.55
N PHE A 118 16.93 -2.56 -12.70
CA PHE A 118 17.19 -3.20 -11.41
C PHE A 118 17.93 -4.54 -11.56
N ILE A 119 17.47 -5.43 -12.45
CA ILE A 119 18.16 -6.69 -12.78
C ILE A 119 19.60 -6.41 -13.25
N ARG A 120 19.80 -5.39 -14.08
CA ARG A 120 21.12 -5.00 -14.58
C ARG A 120 22.05 -4.57 -13.44
N GLU A 121 21.58 -3.76 -12.50
CA GLU A 121 22.39 -3.31 -11.37
C GLU A 121 22.77 -4.50 -10.46
N GLU A 122 21.87 -5.46 -10.24
CA GLU A 122 22.19 -6.71 -9.52
C GLU A 122 23.27 -7.53 -10.25
N ILE A 123 23.19 -7.62 -11.59
CA ILE A 123 24.24 -8.28 -12.39
C ILE A 123 25.58 -7.56 -12.21
N ILE A 124 25.61 -6.23 -12.31
CA ILE A 124 26.83 -5.44 -12.13
C ILE A 124 27.42 -5.68 -10.75
N GLN A 125 26.59 -5.65 -9.70
CA GLN A 125 27.04 -5.90 -8.33
C GLN A 125 27.65 -7.30 -8.17
N LYS A 126 26.98 -8.36 -8.65
CA LYS A 126 27.54 -9.72 -8.58
C LYS A 126 28.85 -9.85 -9.37
N LEU A 127 28.95 -9.20 -10.53
CA LEU A 127 30.19 -9.21 -11.32
C LEU A 127 31.33 -8.49 -10.60
N GLU A 128 31.06 -7.36 -9.94
CA GLU A 128 32.05 -6.64 -9.13
C GLU A 128 32.55 -7.52 -7.98
N GLU A 129 31.67 -8.21 -7.26
CA GLU A 129 32.03 -9.17 -6.21
C GLU A 129 32.90 -10.31 -6.76
N LEU A 130 32.54 -10.90 -7.90
CA LEU A 130 33.31 -11.95 -8.58
C LEU A 130 34.70 -11.49 -9.00
N THR A 131 34.87 -10.24 -9.44
CA THR A 131 36.19 -9.70 -9.82
C THR A 131 37.15 -9.53 -8.64
N LEU A 132 36.64 -9.45 -7.41
CA LEU A 132 37.48 -9.42 -6.20
C LEU A 132 38.03 -10.81 -5.86
N GLU A 133 37.31 -11.88 -6.23
CA GLU A 133 37.67 -13.27 -5.92
C GLU A 133 38.52 -13.93 -7.00
N LYS A 134 38.22 -13.67 -8.27
CA LYS A 134 38.90 -14.30 -9.40
C LYS A 134 38.99 -13.37 -10.62
N ARG A 135 39.88 -13.74 -11.55
CA ARG A 135 39.89 -13.13 -12.88
C ARG A 135 38.64 -13.58 -13.64
N VAL A 136 37.76 -12.64 -13.94
CA VAL A 136 36.50 -12.86 -14.66
C VAL A 136 36.77 -12.94 -16.17
N GLY A 137 36.35 -14.05 -16.79
CA GLY A 137 36.33 -14.24 -18.24
C GLY A 137 34.95 -13.98 -18.86
N GLU A 138 34.83 -14.07 -20.19
CA GLU A 138 33.55 -13.91 -20.89
C GLU A 138 32.50 -14.95 -20.47
N GLU A 139 32.93 -16.19 -20.20
CA GLU A 139 32.05 -17.28 -19.75
C GLU A 139 31.47 -17.02 -18.36
N ASP A 140 32.27 -16.45 -17.44
CA ASP A 140 31.81 -16.05 -16.11
C ASP A 140 30.76 -14.92 -16.21
N ILE A 141 30.94 -13.99 -17.15
CA ILE A 141 29.99 -12.89 -17.40
C ILE A 141 28.66 -13.46 -17.91
N GLU A 142 28.70 -14.30 -18.94
CA GLU A 142 27.50 -14.92 -19.52
C GLU A 142 26.76 -15.77 -18.49
N GLN A 143 27.48 -16.53 -17.68
CA GLN A 143 26.91 -17.35 -16.60
C GLN A 143 26.24 -16.48 -15.54
N THR A 144 26.91 -15.43 -15.04
CA THR A 144 26.34 -14.52 -14.02
C THR A 144 25.05 -13.86 -14.51
N ILE A 145 25.04 -13.38 -15.76
CA ILE A 145 23.85 -12.80 -16.39
C ILE A 145 22.71 -13.83 -16.43
N ALA A 146 23.00 -15.05 -16.89
CA ALA A 146 22.00 -16.11 -16.99
C ALA A 146 21.45 -16.52 -15.62
N GLU A 147 22.31 -16.58 -14.60
CA GLU A 147 21.95 -16.90 -13.22
C GLU A 147 21.00 -15.86 -12.62
N VAL A 148 21.35 -14.58 -12.64
CA VAL A 148 20.50 -13.50 -12.10
C VAL A 148 19.15 -13.46 -12.82
N ILE A 149 19.14 -13.48 -14.15
CA ILE A 149 17.88 -13.49 -14.92
C ILE A 149 17.04 -14.73 -14.58
N ASN A 150 17.67 -15.89 -14.37
CA ASN A 150 16.98 -17.11 -13.97
C ASN A 150 16.39 -17.01 -12.56
N GLU A 151 17.09 -16.37 -11.62
CA GLU A 151 16.56 -16.11 -10.27
C GLU A 151 15.28 -15.27 -10.33
N HIS A 152 15.29 -14.15 -11.06
CA HIS A 152 14.09 -13.33 -11.26
C HIS A 152 12.98 -14.08 -12.00
N TYR A 153 13.34 -14.84 -13.04
CA TYR A 153 12.37 -15.66 -13.76
C TYR A 153 11.71 -16.71 -12.84
N ASN A 154 12.48 -17.36 -11.97
CA ASN A 154 11.95 -18.32 -11.00
C ASN A 154 11.06 -17.65 -9.96
N LEU A 155 11.40 -16.43 -9.54
CA LEU A 155 10.57 -15.61 -8.66
C LEU A 155 9.20 -15.30 -9.30
N TRP A 156 9.20 -14.78 -10.54
CA TRP A 156 7.96 -14.40 -11.24
C TRP A 156 7.13 -15.59 -11.74
N SER A 157 7.77 -16.70 -12.13
CA SER A 157 7.05 -17.90 -12.57
C SER A 157 6.27 -18.54 -11.43
N LYS A 158 6.82 -18.54 -10.20
CA LYS A 158 6.16 -19.03 -8.99
C LYS A 158 5.12 -18.07 -8.40
N ALA A 159 5.16 -16.79 -8.78
CA ALA A 159 4.19 -15.81 -8.30
C ALA A 159 2.79 -16.08 -8.85
N GLU A 160 1.79 -15.83 -8.00
CA GLU A 160 0.38 -15.99 -8.33
C GLU A 160 -0.09 -14.86 -9.27
N ILE A 161 -1.00 -15.24 -10.19
CA ILE A 161 -1.75 -14.28 -10.98
C ILE A 161 -2.77 -13.62 -10.04
N LEU A 162 -2.87 -12.30 -10.09
CA LEU A 162 -3.80 -11.57 -9.24
C LEU A 162 -5.26 -11.87 -9.64
N PRO A 163 -6.22 -11.89 -8.69
CA PRO A 163 -7.63 -12.13 -8.99
C PRO A 163 -8.25 -11.17 -10.01
N SER A 164 -7.72 -9.94 -10.12
CA SER A 164 -8.18 -8.95 -11.11
C SER A 164 -7.72 -9.24 -12.54
N ILE A 165 -6.84 -10.23 -12.75
CA ILE A 165 -6.15 -10.49 -14.01
C ILE A 165 -6.67 -11.78 -14.64
N PRO A 166 -7.06 -11.78 -15.93
CA PRO A 166 -7.44 -12.99 -16.64
C PRO A 166 -6.29 -14.00 -16.75
N GLU A 167 -6.56 -15.31 -16.68
CA GLU A 167 -5.54 -16.36 -16.70
C GLU A 167 -4.59 -16.29 -17.93
N ASN A 168 -5.13 -15.97 -19.11
CA ASN A 168 -4.36 -15.87 -20.35
C ASN A 168 -3.66 -14.51 -20.55
N HIS A 169 -3.75 -13.60 -19.57
CA HIS A 169 -3.30 -12.22 -19.76
C HIS A 169 -1.80 -12.09 -19.95
N VAL A 170 -0.97 -12.91 -19.29
CA VAL A 170 0.49 -12.94 -19.49
C VAL A 170 0.83 -13.18 -20.96
N LYS A 171 0.19 -14.18 -21.59
CA LYS A 171 0.39 -14.47 -23.01
C LYS A 171 -0.05 -13.30 -23.89
N ASN A 172 -1.23 -12.73 -23.61
CA ASN A 172 -1.75 -11.57 -24.35
C ASN A 172 -0.81 -10.34 -24.24
N LEU A 173 -0.14 -10.16 -23.10
CA LEU A 173 0.84 -9.09 -22.90
C LEU A 173 2.13 -9.36 -23.69
N ILE A 174 2.61 -10.60 -23.76
CA ILE A 174 3.76 -10.96 -24.61
C ILE A 174 3.42 -10.70 -26.08
N ASP A 175 2.25 -11.14 -26.55
CA ASP A 175 1.81 -10.96 -27.92
C ASP A 175 1.66 -9.47 -28.27
N ARG A 176 1.21 -8.64 -27.32
CA ARG A 176 0.97 -7.20 -27.53
C ARG A 176 2.21 -6.34 -27.36
N TYR A 177 3.01 -6.58 -26.33
CA TYR A 177 4.12 -5.70 -25.91
C TYR A 177 5.49 -6.34 -26.08
N GLY A 178 5.59 -7.50 -26.73
CA GLY A 178 6.86 -8.19 -26.97
C GLY A 178 7.93 -7.31 -27.62
N THR A 179 7.53 -6.45 -28.57
CA THR A 179 8.44 -5.47 -29.20
C THR A 179 8.97 -4.44 -28.20
N ILE A 180 8.12 -3.92 -27.31
CA ILE A 180 8.52 -3.00 -26.24
C ILE A 180 9.50 -3.69 -25.30
N PHE A 181 9.20 -4.92 -24.87
CA PHE A 181 10.10 -5.68 -24.00
C PHE A 181 11.46 -5.92 -24.66
N ASP A 182 11.47 -6.20 -25.96
CA ASP A 182 12.70 -6.38 -26.74
C ASP A 182 13.50 -5.10 -26.91
N GLU A 183 12.85 -3.96 -27.16
CA GLU A 183 13.50 -2.65 -27.28
C GLU A 183 14.12 -2.23 -25.94
N VAL A 184 13.35 -2.31 -24.85
CA VAL A 184 13.85 -2.00 -23.51
C VAL A 184 15.00 -2.91 -23.11
N ARG A 185 14.92 -4.21 -23.43
CA ARG A 185 16.02 -5.16 -23.20
C ARG A 185 17.28 -4.72 -23.95
N LYS A 186 17.17 -4.37 -25.24
CA LYS A 186 18.33 -3.96 -26.04
C LYS A 186 18.99 -2.70 -25.48
N ASP A 187 18.20 -1.74 -25.03
CA ASP A 187 18.68 -0.50 -24.45
C ASP A 187 19.39 -0.73 -23.09
N ILE A 188 18.75 -1.47 -22.19
CA ILE A 188 19.31 -1.74 -20.86
C ILE A 188 20.54 -2.64 -20.91
N PHE A 189 20.48 -3.72 -21.69
CA PHE A 189 21.50 -4.77 -21.70
C PHE A 189 22.48 -4.66 -22.88
N GLU A 190 22.56 -3.52 -23.58
CA GLU A 190 23.30 -3.34 -24.85
C GLU A 190 24.72 -3.95 -24.84
N LYS A 191 25.46 -3.79 -23.75
CA LYS A 191 26.86 -4.25 -23.61
C LYS A 191 26.99 -5.67 -23.05
N PHE A 192 25.90 -6.29 -22.64
CA PHE A 192 25.90 -7.60 -22.01
C PHE A 192 25.63 -8.71 -23.03
N PRO A 193 26.40 -9.81 -23.01
CA PRO A 193 26.12 -10.99 -23.83
C PRO A 193 24.91 -11.75 -23.24
N VAL A 194 23.69 -11.31 -23.54
CA VAL A 194 22.47 -11.95 -23.03
C VAL A 194 22.14 -13.22 -23.84
N PRO A 195 22.14 -14.41 -23.24
CA PRO A 195 21.81 -15.65 -23.94
C PRO A 195 20.38 -15.64 -24.49
N LYS A 196 20.12 -16.40 -25.58
CA LYS A 196 18.77 -16.50 -26.17
C LYS A 196 17.71 -16.95 -25.17
N ILE A 197 18.04 -17.88 -24.28
CA ILE A 197 17.11 -18.35 -23.24
C ILE A 197 16.75 -17.24 -22.26
N SER A 198 17.75 -16.44 -21.85
CA SER A 198 17.58 -15.29 -20.95
C SER A 198 16.74 -14.19 -21.60
N SER A 199 16.85 -14.00 -22.92
CA SER A 199 15.96 -13.11 -23.67
C SER A 199 14.49 -13.51 -23.54
N SER A 200 14.15 -14.79 -23.73
CA SER A 200 12.77 -15.26 -23.60
C SER A 200 12.25 -15.06 -22.18
N ARG A 201 13.10 -15.34 -21.18
CA ARG A 201 12.78 -15.14 -19.76
C ARG A 201 12.52 -13.67 -19.43
N LEU A 202 13.29 -12.74 -20.00
CA LEU A 202 13.05 -11.31 -19.81
C LEU A 202 11.69 -10.89 -20.39
N SER A 203 11.28 -11.40 -21.56
CA SER A 203 9.94 -11.12 -22.09
C SER A 203 8.82 -11.65 -21.18
N GLU A 204 8.99 -12.85 -20.61
CA GLU A 204 8.03 -13.41 -19.65
C GLU A 204 8.01 -12.64 -18.32
N ILE A 205 9.17 -12.19 -17.83
CA ILE A 205 9.28 -11.29 -16.67
C ILE A 205 8.53 -10.00 -16.98
N GLY A 206 8.79 -9.36 -18.12
CA GLY A 206 8.15 -8.12 -18.55
C GLY A 206 6.62 -8.22 -18.55
N ALA A 207 6.06 -9.30 -19.10
CA ALA A 207 4.62 -9.55 -19.04
C ALA A 207 4.12 -9.84 -17.61
N SER A 208 4.90 -10.58 -16.82
CA SER A 208 4.53 -10.93 -15.44
C SER A 208 4.43 -9.71 -14.53
N LEU A 209 5.20 -8.64 -14.78
CA LEU A 209 5.10 -7.37 -14.05
C LEU A 209 3.67 -6.81 -14.02
N PHE A 210 2.89 -7.02 -15.09
CA PHE A 210 1.55 -6.45 -15.23
C PHE A 210 0.43 -7.45 -14.91
N ALA A 211 0.77 -8.68 -14.52
CA ALA A 211 -0.21 -9.75 -14.27
C ALA A 211 -0.10 -10.40 -12.88
N LYS A 212 1.09 -10.34 -12.26
CA LYS A 212 1.41 -11.09 -11.04
C LYS A 212 1.86 -10.17 -9.91
N SER A 213 1.92 -10.73 -8.70
CA SER A 213 2.41 -10.05 -7.49
C SER A 213 3.55 -10.83 -6.84
N ALA A 214 4.75 -10.75 -7.44
CA ALA A 214 5.96 -11.35 -6.88
C ALA A 214 6.69 -10.41 -5.90
N ILE A 215 6.60 -9.11 -6.18
CA ILE A 215 7.29 -8.04 -5.44
C ILE A 215 6.25 -6.96 -5.18
N ARG A 216 6.23 -6.41 -3.96
CA ARG A 216 5.37 -5.27 -3.64
C ARG A 216 5.83 -4.06 -4.47
N PRO A 217 4.99 -3.52 -5.38
CA PRO A 217 5.40 -2.37 -6.20
C PRO A 217 5.60 -1.15 -5.30
N GLN A 218 6.68 -0.40 -5.52
CA GLN A 218 6.90 0.89 -4.83
C GLN A 218 5.96 1.99 -5.34
N ASP A 219 5.39 1.82 -6.53
CA ASP A 219 4.62 2.84 -7.26
C ASP A 219 3.12 2.54 -7.27
N VAL A 220 2.61 1.87 -6.23
CA VAL A 220 1.19 1.56 -6.10
C VAL A 220 0.45 2.70 -5.39
N SER A 221 -0.79 2.94 -5.81
CA SER A 221 -1.70 3.83 -5.10
C SER A 221 -2.57 3.03 -4.15
N GLY A 222 -2.53 3.41 -2.88
CA GLY A 222 -3.52 2.97 -1.92
C GLY A 222 -4.77 3.84 -2.03
N VAL A 223 -5.93 3.20 -2.18
CA VAL A 223 -7.23 3.87 -2.25
C VAL A 223 -8.12 3.31 -1.14
N VAL A 224 -8.74 4.18 -0.36
CA VAL A 224 -9.67 3.81 0.71
C VAL A 224 -11.00 4.48 0.45
N VAL A 225 -12.04 3.70 0.20
CA VAL A 225 -13.41 4.21 0.10
C VAL A 225 -14.09 3.93 1.43
N ALA A 226 -14.67 4.95 2.04
CA ALA A 226 -15.26 4.87 3.37
C ALA A 226 -16.61 5.60 3.40
N GLY A 227 -17.61 5.01 4.05
CA GLY A 227 -18.93 5.60 4.14
C GLY A 227 -20.03 4.63 4.48
N PHE A 228 -21.20 4.86 3.89
CA PHE A 228 -22.39 4.04 4.04
C PHE A 228 -23.02 3.79 2.67
N GLY A 229 -23.46 2.55 2.43
CA GLY A 229 -24.51 2.27 1.45
C GLY A 229 -25.90 2.60 1.99
N GLU A 230 -26.89 2.68 1.10
CA GLU A 230 -28.28 3.02 1.45
C GLU A 230 -28.86 2.08 2.50
N LYS A 231 -28.63 0.76 2.36
CA LYS A 231 -29.14 -0.28 3.25
C LYS A 231 -28.25 -0.53 4.47
N GLU A 232 -27.05 0.02 4.51
CA GLU A 232 -26.11 -0.16 5.62
C GLU A 232 -26.42 0.82 6.77
N VAL A 233 -26.72 0.29 7.95
CA VAL A 233 -27.00 1.11 9.15
C VAL A 233 -25.72 1.71 9.72
N PHE A 234 -24.65 0.92 9.71
CA PHE A 234 -23.36 1.27 10.28
C PHE A 234 -22.31 1.52 9.20
N PRO A 235 -21.26 2.30 9.50
CA PRO A 235 -20.23 2.61 8.52
C PRO A 235 -19.32 1.42 8.21
N SER A 236 -18.69 1.50 7.04
CA SER A 236 -17.58 0.61 6.66
C SER A 236 -16.52 1.36 5.83
N PHE A 237 -15.39 0.71 5.60
CA PHE A 237 -14.47 1.09 4.54
C PHE A 237 -13.94 -0.14 3.79
N GLN A 238 -13.49 0.08 2.56
CA GLN A 238 -12.74 -0.88 1.77
C GLN A 238 -11.45 -0.23 1.25
N SER A 239 -10.32 -0.91 1.48
CA SER A 239 -9.00 -0.48 1.02
C SER A 239 -8.51 -1.37 -0.11
N LEU A 240 -8.01 -0.73 -1.15
CA LEU A 240 -7.52 -1.34 -2.37
C LEU A 240 -6.12 -0.80 -2.68
N PHE A 241 -5.33 -1.63 -3.34
CA PHE A 241 -4.13 -1.21 -4.02
C PHE A 241 -4.37 -1.21 -5.52
N ILE A 242 -4.11 -0.08 -6.17
CA ILE A 242 -4.31 0.13 -7.61
C ILE A 242 -2.96 0.49 -8.24
N GLU A 243 -2.55 -0.27 -9.25
CA GLU A 243 -1.21 -0.13 -9.85
C GLU A 243 -1.24 0.52 -11.23
N GLY A 244 -2.04 -0.01 -12.16
CA GLY A 244 -2.07 0.49 -13.54
C GLY A 244 -2.90 -0.38 -14.47
N ILE A 245 -2.97 0.03 -15.74
CA ILE A 245 -3.68 -0.67 -16.80
C ILE A 245 -2.68 -1.08 -17.88
N ALA A 246 -2.68 -2.35 -18.24
CA ALA A 246 -1.93 -2.88 -19.37
C ALA A 246 -2.85 -3.74 -20.24
N HIS A 247 -2.83 -3.48 -21.54
CA HIS A 247 -3.72 -4.13 -22.51
C HIS A 247 -5.20 -4.14 -22.06
N ASN A 248 -5.68 -2.98 -21.60
CA ASN A 248 -7.03 -2.74 -21.09
C ASN A 248 -7.45 -3.58 -19.87
N VAL A 249 -6.50 -4.16 -19.15
CA VAL A 249 -6.78 -4.86 -17.89
C VAL A 249 -6.20 -4.06 -16.73
N LEU A 250 -7.05 -3.72 -15.77
CA LEU A 250 -6.66 -3.05 -14.53
C LEU A 250 -6.03 -4.05 -13.57
N LYS A 251 -4.80 -3.76 -13.15
CA LYS A 251 -4.12 -4.48 -12.08
C LYS A 251 -4.40 -3.82 -10.74
N TYR A 252 -5.15 -4.51 -9.89
CA TYR A 252 -5.47 -4.08 -8.54
C TYR A 252 -5.69 -5.29 -7.62
N TRP A 253 -5.65 -5.08 -6.31
CA TRP A 253 -6.02 -6.10 -5.33
C TRP A 253 -6.60 -5.47 -4.09
N GLU A 254 -7.44 -6.24 -3.40
CA GLU A 254 -7.98 -5.83 -2.10
C GLU A 254 -6.88 -5.90 -1.04
N HIS A 255 -6.78 -4.87 -0.22
CA HIS A 255 -5.87 -4.85 0.91
C HIS A 255 -6.58 -5.40 2.15
N TYR A 256 -7.60 -4.69 2.63
CA TYR A 256 -8.51 -5.15 3.67
C TYR A 256 -9.74 -4.25 3.72
N SER A 257 -10.78 -4.71 4.40
CA SER A 257 -12.00 -3.96 4.68
C SER A 257 -12.38 -4.12 6.14
N GLN A 258 -13.16 -3.17 6.64
CA GLN A 258 -13.70 -3.22 7.99
C GLN A 258 -15.09 -2.60 8.01
N ALA A 259 -16.01 -3.25 8.68
CA ALA A 259 -17.35 -2.73 8.95
C ALA A 259 -17.57 -2.62 10.47
N ILE A 260 -18.29 -1.59 10.88
CA ILE A 260 -18.87 -1.50 12.22
C ILE A 260 -20.12 -2.38 12.24
N THR A 261 -20.27 -3.15 13.30
CA THR A 261 -21.39 -4.06 13.50
C THR A 261 -21.95 -3.91 14.92
N PHE A 262 -22.92 -4.74 15.29
CA PHE A 262 -23.38 -4.78 16.67
C PHE A 262 -22.30 -5.30 17.62
N ASP A 263 -21.45 -6.24 17.16
CA ASP A 263 -20.39 -6.87 17.96
C ASP A 263 -19.07 -6.08 17.91
N MET A 264 -18.85 -5.30 16.85
CA MET A 264 -17.67 -4.44 16.69
C MET A 264 -18.10 -2.98 16.59
N GLU A 265 -18.12 -2.30 17.74
CA GLU A 265 -18.69 -0.96 17.86
C GLU A 265 -17.76 0.16 17.38
N ALA A 266 -16.45 -0.10 17.33
CA ALA A 266 -15.45 0.87 16.92
C ALA A 266 -14.27 0.22 16.19
N SER A 267 -13.57 1.03 15.40
CA SER A 267 -12.34 0.64 14.70
C SER A 267 -11.41 1.83 14.52
N ILE A 268 -10.11 1.58 14.62
CA ILE A 268 -9.04 2.49 14.20
C ILE A 268 -8.20 1.78 13.14
N SER A 269 -8.17 2.31 11.93
CA SER A 269 -7.45 1.75 10.78
C SER A 269 -6.44 2.74 10.22
N ARG A 270 -5.27 2.25 9.84
CA ARG A 270 -4.09 3.04 9.44
C ARG A 270 -3.64 2.60 8.06
N PHE A 271 -3.30 3.55 7.19
CA PHE A 271 -2.98 3.26 5.78
C PHE A 271 -1.56 3.63 5.35
N ALA A 272 -0.85 4.42 6.16
CA ALA A 272 0.58 4.69 6.03
C ALA A 272 1.17 5.15 7.37
N GLN A 273 2.52 5.26 7.45
CA GLN A 273 3.34 5.58 8.64
C GLN A 273 2.63 5.36 9.98
N SER A 274 2.46 4.08 10.30
CA SER A 274 1.53 3.63 11.33
C SER A 274 2.20 3.45 12.70
N GLU A 275 3.52 3.59 12.79
CA GLU A 275 4.33 3.25 13.97
C GLU A 275 3.90 4.07 15.20
N MET A 276 3.86 5.40 15.11
CA MET A 276 3.53 6.25 16.25
C MET A 276 2.10 6.08 16.74
N VAL A 277 1.17 5.88 15.81
CA VAL A 277 -0.21 5.57 16.14
C VAL A 277 -0.31 4.18 16.77
N ALA A 278 0.46 3.20 16.29
CA ALA A 278 0.57 1.87 16.91
C ALA A 278 1.07 2.00 18.34
N THR A 279 2.16 2.74 18.56
CA THR A 279 2.75 2.93 19.89
C THR A 279 1.76 3.57 20.85
N PHE A 280 0.98 4.54 20.40
CA PHE A 280 -0.04 5.19 21.23
C PHE A 280 -1.17 4.22 21.61
N ILE A 281 -1.66 3.42 20.67
CA ILE A 281 -2.81 2.51 20.88
C ILE A 281 -2.39 1.23 21.60
N GLU A 282 -1.25 0.65 21.21
CA GLU A 282 -0.76 -0.64 21.68
C GLU A 282 0.21 -0.51 22.85
N GLY A 283 0.70 0.69 23.17
CA GLY A 283 1.62 0.94 24.28
C GLY A 283 3.08 0.53 24.02
N VAL A 284 3.40 -0.01 22.85
CA VAL A 284 4.76 -0.43 22.46
C VAL A 284 5.03 -0.08 21.00
N ALA A 285 6.26 0.33 20.71
CA ALA A 285 6.69 0.60 19.33
C ALA A 285 6.88 -0.73 18.57
N PRO A 286 6.28 -0.91 17.37
CA PRO A 286 6.37 -2.16 16.62
C PRO A 286 7.80 -2.62 16.34
N ASP A 287 8.70 -1.70 15.98
CA ASP A 287 10.10 -2.04 15.70
C ASP A 287 10.83 -2.52 16.95
N TYR A 288 10.54 -1.91 18.10
CA TYR A 288 11.08 -2.36 19.38
C TYR A 288 10.55 -3.74 19.76
N GLU A 289 9.25 -3.99 19.54
CA GLU A 289 8.64 -5.31 19.78
C GLU A 289 9.29 -6.39 18.90
N ASN A 290 9.47 -6.12 17.61
CA ASN A 290 10.13 -7.02 16.66
C ASN A 290 11.56 -7.36 17.10
N GLU A 291 12.30 -6.36 17.59
CA GLU A 291 13.67 -6.54 18.11
C GLU A 291 13.70 -7.42 19.37
N VAL A 292 12.77 -7.19 20.31
CA VAL A 292 12.62 -8.02 21.51
C VAL A 292 12.29 -9.46 21.13
N GLU A 293 11.34 -9.66 20.21
CA GLU A 293 10.97 -10.99 19.72
C GLU A 293 12.17 -11.69 19.07
N ARG A 294 12.93 -10.99 18.23
CA ARG A 294 14.12 -11.54 17.57
C ARG A 294 15.18 -11.98 18.59
N TYR A 295 15.49 -11.15 19.59
CA TYR A 295 16.45 -11.53 20.62
C TYR A 295 15.95 -12.70 21.47
N LEU A 296 14.65 -12.74 21.76
CA LEU A 296 14.05 -13.84 22.51
C LEU A 296 14.09 -15.16 21.72
N ARG A 297 13.77 -15.14 20.42
CA ARG A 297 13.92 -16.28 19.50
C ARG A 297 15.34 -16.81 19.52
N ASN A 298 16.31 -15.92 19.31
CA ASN A 298 17.73 -16.28 19.33
C ASN A 298 18.16 -16.87 20.68
N LEU A 299 17.68 -16.34 21.81
CA LEU A 299 18.00 -16.88 23.13
C LEU A 299 17.43 -18.29 23.32
N ILE A 300 16.16 -18.48 22.98
CA ILE A 300 15.42 -19.74 23.15
C ILE A 300 15.93 -20.85 22.21
N ASP A 301 16.40 -20.50 21.02
CA ASP A 301 16.99 -21.45 20.08
C ASP A 301 18.40 -21.90 20.50
N ASN A 302 19.20 -20.98 21.05
CA ASN A 302 20.60 -21.27 21.40
C ASN A 302 20.76 -21.93 22.78
N TYR A 303 19.89 -21.60 23.75
CA TYR A 303 20.01 -22.11 25.11
C TYR A 303 19.99 -23.66 25.22
N PRO A 304 19.09 -24.38 24.52
CA PRO A 304 19.11 -25.84 24.49
C PRO A 304 20.40 -26.43 23.92
N VAL A 305 20.94 -25.80 22.86
CA VAL A 305 22.18 -26.24 22.22
C VAL A 305 23.35 -26.19 23.20
N VAL A 306 23.50 -25.06 23.90
CA VAL A 306 24.56 -24.85 24.89
C VAL A 306 24.46 -25.87 26.03
N ILE A 307 23.25 -26.12 26.57
CA ILE A 307 23.05 -27.13 27.62
C ILE A 307 23.45 -28.51 27.13
N ILE A 308 22.92 -28.97 26.00
CA ILE A 308 23.14 -30.33 25.50
C ILE A 308 24.63 -30.56 25.19
N ASP A 309 25.29 -29.55 24.63
CA ASP A 309 26.71 -29.66 24.28
C ASP A 309 27.60 -29.75 25.53
N SER A 310 27.21 -29.12 26.64
CA SER A 310 27.91 -29.21 27.93
C SER A 310 27.78 -30.57 28.65
N ILE A 311 26.88 -31.46 28.20
CA ILE A 311 26.72 -32.79 28.80
C ILE A 311 27.75 -33.74 28.17
N GLU A 312 28.70 -34.23 28.97
CA GLU A 312 29.81 -35.07 28.48
C GLU A 312 29.39 -36.50 28.11
N ASN A 313 28.41 -37.07 28.81
CA ASN A 313 28.05 -38.50 28.73
C ASN A 313 26.91 -38.81 27.73
N LEU A 314 26.77 -38.03 26.66
CA LEU A 314 25.78 -38.28 25.60
C LEU A 314 26.47 -38.55 24.27
N SER A 315 26.00 -39.54 23.52
CA SER A 315 26.43 -39.79 22.15
C SER A 315 25.98 -38.66 21.20
N SER A 316 26.58 -38.58 20.02
CA SER A 316 26.21 -37.58 18.99
C SER A 316 24.74 -37.67 18.60
N ASP A 317 24.22 -38.89 18.50
CA ASP A 317 22.85 -39.15 18.03
C ASP A 317 21.84 -38.78 19.13
N GLU A 318 22.15 -39.07 20.40
CA GLU A 318 21.35 -38.64 21.55
C GLU A 318 21.33 -37.12 21.68
N LYS A 319 22.49 -36.45 21.51
CA LYS A 319 22.57 -34.98 21.50
C LYS A 319 21.70 -34.39 20.39
N SER A 320 21.75 -34.95 19.18
CA SER A 320 20.97 -34.47 18.04
C SER A 320 19.45 -34.66 18.26
N ALA A 321 19.03 -35.84 18.73
CA ALA A 321 17.63 -36.12 19.05
C ALA A 321 17.08 -35.20 20.17
N LEU A 322 17.89 -34.94 21.21
CA LEU A 322 17.52 -34.02 22.28
C LEU A 322 17.44 -32.56 21.79
N LYS A 323 18.36 -32.12 20.92
CA LYS A 323 18.33 -30.78 20.33
C LYS A 323 17.04 -30.57 19.54
N GLN A 324 16.67 -31.54 18.70
CA GLN A 324 15.43 -31.48 17.94
C GLN A 324 14.19 -31.42 18.84
N LYS A 325 14.11 -32.32 19.83
CA LYS A 325 12.96 -32.37 20.75
C LYS A 325 12.83 -31.09 21.59
N LEU A 326 13.94 -30.53 22.04
CA LEU A 326 13.94 -29.28 22.80
C LEU A 326 13.62 -28.08 21.92
N LYS A 327 14.03 -28.08 20.64
CA LYS A 327 13.61 -27.06 19.68
C LYS A 327 12.09 -27.02 19.52
N GLU A 328 11.46 -28.17 19.30
CA GLU A 328 9.99 -28.26 19.18
C GLU A 328 9.24 -27.85 20.47
N LEU A 329 9.87 -28.01 21.64
CA LEU A 329 9.33 -27.52 22.91
C LEU A 329 9.52 -26.00 23.05
N SER A 330 10.72 -25.52 22.72
CA SER A 330 11.09 -24.10 22.70
C SER A 330 10.16 -23.28 21.81
N ASP A 331 9.88 -23.76 20.59
CA ASP A 331 8.98 -23.09 19.64
C ASP A 331 7.57 -22.92 20.24
N ARG A 332 7.03 -23.98 20.85
CA ARG A 332 5.71 -23.95 21.50
C ARG A 332 5.65 -23.02 22.71
N VAL A 333 6.68 -23.04 23.56
CA VAL A 333 6.75 -22.16 24.74
C VAL A 333 6.83 -20.69 24.29
N LEU A 334 7.62 -20.40 23.26
CA LEU A 334 7.74 -19.07 22.72
C LEU A 334 6.42 -18.58 22.09
N GLU A 335 5.76 -19.42 21.28
CA GLU A 335 4.44 -19.09 20.71
C GLU A 335 3.40 -18.77 21.79
N GLN A 336 3.37 -19.56 22.86
CA GLN A 336 2.48 -19.31 23.99
C GLN A 336 2.82 -17.98 24.69
N TYR A 337 4.09 -17.72 24.96
CA TYR A 337 4.55 -16.47 25.57
C TYR A 337 4.17 -15.24 24.74
N LEU A 338 4.43 -15.26 23.42
CA LEU A 338 4.08 -14.16 22.51
C LEU A 338 2.56 -13.94 22.47
N LYS A 339 1.77 -15.02 22.50
CA LYS A 339 0.30 -14.93 22.57
C LYS A 339 -0.18 -14.31 23.88
N GLU A 340 0.39 -14.69 25.02
CA GLU A 340 0.03 -14.12 26.32
C GLU A 340 0.37 -12.62 26.39
N LEU A 341 1.54 -12.21 25.88
CA LEU A 341 1.89 -10.79 25.77
C LEU A 341 0.95 -10.01 24.84
N SER A 342 0.59 -10.58 23.69
CA SER A 342 -0.35 -9.96 22.75
C SER A 342 -1.72 -9.77 23.39
N ASN A 343 -2.22 -10.78 24.12
CA ASN A 343 -3.48 -10.69 24.86
C ASN A 343 -3.43 -9.61 25.95
N TYR A 344 -2.35 -9.57 26.74
CA TYR A 344 -2.16 -8.54 27.76
C TYR A 344 -2.16 -7.14 27.14
N ARG A 345 -1.45 -6.97 26.02
CA ARG A 345 -1.40 -5.70 25.28
C ARG A 345 -2.78 -5.27 24.82
N ARG A 346 -3.53 -6.20 24.24
CA ARG A 346 -4.88 -5.94 23.78
C ARG A 346 -5.80 -5.51 24.93
N GLU A 347 -5.84 -6.30 26.01
CA GLU A 347 -6.72 -6.04 27.15
C GLU A 347 -6.38 -4.74 27.90
N LYS A 348 -5.09 -4.40 28.03
CA LYS A 348 -4.65 -3.26 28.85
C LYS A 348 -4.46 -1.95 28.09
N TYR A 349 -4.21 -1.99 26.79
CA TYR A 349 -3.91 -0.80 26.00
C TYR A 349 -4.89 -0.60 24.85
N VAL A 350 -5.13 -1.63 24.03
CA VAL A 350 -5.95 -1.49 22.81
C VAL A 350 -7.44 -1.38 23.14
N ASP A 351 -7.99 -2.34 23.88
CA ASP A 351 -9.42 -2.42 24.16
C ASP A 351 -9.93 -1.15 24.88
N PRO A 352 -9.24 -0.59 25.90
CA PRO A 352 -9.67 0.68 26.51
C PRO A 352 -9.76 1.86 25.53
N VAL A 353 -8.85 1.92 24.55
CA VAL A 353 -8.89 2.97 23.51
C VAL A 353 -10.08 2.75 22.57
N ILE A 354 -10.32 1.49 22.17
CA ILE A 354 -11.47 1.13 21.31
C ILE A 354 -12.81 1.40 22.02
N ASP A 355 -12.92 1.10 23.31
CA ASP A 355 -14.10 1.36 24.13
C ASP A 355 -14.41 2.86 24.20
N VAL A 356 -13.38 3.70 24.33
CA VAL A 356 -13.55 5.16 24.28
C VAL A 356 -14.05 5.58 22.89
N VAL A 357 -13.43 5.10 21.81
CA VAL A 357 -13.84 5.43 20.42
C VAL A 357 -15.31 5.06 20.16
N ALA A 358 -15.77 3.93 20.70
CA ALA A 358 -17.15 3.49 20.57
C ALA A 358 -18.16 4.50 21.14
N MET A 359 -17.74 5.29 22.13
CA MET A 359 -18.58 6.28 22.82
C MET A 359 -18.34 7.72 22.37
N LEU A 360 -17.33 7.99 21.53
CA LEU A 360 -16.98 9.36 21.13
C LEU A 360 -18.09 9.99 20.27
N PRO A 361 -18.53 11.21 20.60
CA PRO A 361 -19.37 11.98 19.69
C PRO A 361 -18.59 12.39 18.43
N LYS A 362 -19.33 12.73 17.38
CA LYS A 362 -18.82 13.10 16.05
C LYS A 362 -17.64 14.09 16.04
N ASP A 363 -17.68 15.13 16.86
CA ASP A 363 -16.65 16.16 16.94
C ASP A 363 -15.38 15.67 17.64
N GLU A 364 -15.52 14.91 18.72
CA GLU A 364 -14.37 14.30 19.41
C GLU A 364 -13.73 13.20 18.57
N LEU A 365 -14.52 12.42 17.81
CA LEU A 365 -14.03 11.43 16.86
C LEU A 365 -13.12 12.07 15.81
N ALA A 366 -13.54 13.21 15.24
CA ALA A 366 -12.74 13.98 14.30
C ALA A 366 -11.47 14.57 14.94
N SER A 367 -11.57 15.09 16.16
CA SER A 367 -10.45 15.62 16.93
C SER A 367 -9.39 14.55 17.24
N MET A 368 -9.84 13.32 17.58
CA MET A 368 -8.95 12.17 17.80
C MET A 368 -8.22 11.80 16.51
N ALA A 369 -8.92 11.73 15.37
CA ALA A 369 -8.31 11.44 14.08
C ALA A 369 -7.23 12.49 13.71
N GLU A 370 -7.53 13.78 13.91
CA GLU A 370 -6.55 14.86 13.71
C GLU A 370 -5.32 14.68 14.61
N SER A 371 -5.54 14.41 15.90
CA SER A 371 -4.49 14.28 16.90
C SER A 371 -3.53 13.14 16.59
N LEU A 372 -4.04 11.99 16.13
CA LEU A 372 -3.20 10.84 15.78
C LEU A 372 -2.33 11.09 14.55
N VAL A 373 -2.86 11.77 13.52
CA VAL A 373 -2.05 12.20 12.36
C VAL A 373 -1.01 13.25 12.78
N ASN A 374 -1.39 14.18 13.66
CA ASN A 374 -0.47 15.20 14.17
C ASN A 374 0.67 14.59 14.99
N LEU A 375 0.39 13.56 15.77
CA LEU A 375 1.38 12.83 16.56
C LEU A 375 2.43 12.14 15.65
N ALA A 376 2.01 11.59 14.51
CA ALA A 376 2.95 11.08 13.50
C ALA A 376 3.81 12.20 12.89
N SER A 377 3.21 13.33 12.52
CA SER A 377 3.97 14.49 12.00
C SER A 377 4.94 15.07 13.04
N PHE A 378 4.55 15.09 14.31
CA PHE A 378 5.38 15.62 15.38
C PHE A 378 6.64 14.79 15.60
N LYS A 379 6.56 13.45 15.61
CA LYS A 379 7.76 12.58 15.72
C LYS A 379 8.79 12.94 14.65
N LYS A 380 8.36 13.10 13.39
CA LYS A 380 9.28 13.42 12.28
C LYS A 380 10.02 14.75 12.52
N LYS A 381 9.34 15.77 13.04
CA LYS A 381 9.96 17.07 13.32
C LYS A 381 10.99 17.05 14.46
N VAL A 382 10.83 16.14 15.42
CA VAL A 382 11.70 16.07 16.61
C VAL A 382 12.76 14.97 16.53
N THR A 383 12.80 14.20 15.44
CA THR A 383 13.78 13.15 15.17
C THR A 383 14.62 13.51 13.94
N THR A 384 15.69 12.78 13.68
CA THR A 384 16.54 12.97 12.48
C THR A 384 15.95 12.35 11.22
N GLU A 385 14.69 11.91 11.26
CA GLU A 385 14.00 11.32 10.14
C GLU A 385 13.59 12.41 9.12
N GLU A 386 13.66 12.12 7.83
CA GLU A 386 13.18 13.06 6.80
C GLU A 386 11.70 13.42 7.05
N GLU A 387 11.37 14.72 6.96
CA GLU A 387 10.02 15.29 7.10
C GLU A 387 9.08 14.90 5.96
N THR A 388 8.94 13.60 5.74
CA THR A 388 8.09 12.99 4.71
C THR A 388 6.61 13.02 5.06
N VAL A 389 6.26 13.35 6.31
CA VAL A 389 4.89 13.53 6.81
C VAL A 389 4.78 14.89 7.49
N GLY A 390 3.78 15.69 7.07
CA GLY A 390 3.56 17.00 7.66
C GLY A 390 2.70 17.95 6.82
N GLY A 391 2.81 19.24 7.15
CA GLY A 391 1.89 20.26 6.66
C GLY A 391 0.57 20.30 7.44
N PRO A 392 -0.43 21.04 6.94
CA PRO A 392 -1.78 21.04 7.50
C PRO A 392 -2.39 19.64 7.47
N ILE A 393 -3.27 19.34 8.41
CA ILE A 393 -4.03 18.09 8.43
C ILE A 393 -5.43 18.39 7.93
N ASP A 394 -5.88 17.62 6.95
CA ASP A 394 -7.27 17.62 6.51
C ASP A 394 -8.05 16.57 7.29
N VAL A 395 -9.25 16.94 7.72
CA VAL A 395 -10.15 16.10 8.52
C VAL A 395 -11.56 16.19 7.94
N ALA A 396 -12.14 15.04 7.64
CA ALA A 396 -13.52 14.91 7.21
C ALA A 396 -14.26 13.93 8.12
N LEU A 397 -15.55 14.18 8.31
CA LEU A 397 -16.47 13.33 9.02
C LEU A 397 -17.58 12.88 8.05
N ILE A 398 -17.91 11.60 8.07
CA ILE A 398 -19.00 11.03 7.29
C ILE A 398 -20.00 10.40 8.24
N SER A 399 -21.24 10.86 8.20
CA SER A 399 -22.36 10.24 8.92
C SER A 399 -23.48 9.90 7.96
N LYS A 400 -24.30 8.89 8.29
CA LYS A 400 -25.42 8.49 7.43
C LYS A 400 -26.42 9.63 7.19
N GLY A 401 -26.67 10.46 8.22
CA GLY A 401 -27.66 11.54 8.16
C GLY A 401 -27.12 12.85 7.57
N ASP A 402 -25.86 13.18 7.80
CA ASP A 402 -25.29 14.48 7.41
C ASP A 402 -24.46 14.41 6.12
N GLY A 403 -24.14 13.21 5.63
CA GLY A 403 -23.27 13.02 4.48
C GLY A 403 -21.80 13.24 4.81
N PHE A 404 -21.03 13.60 3.80
CA PHE A 404 -19.62 13.96 3.94
C PHE A 404 -19.48 15.43 4.36
N ILE A 405 -18.81 15.69 5.49
CA ILE A 405 -18.57 17.03 6.05
C ILE A 405 -17.08 17.26 6.26
N TRP A 406 -16.58 18.41 5.81
CA TRP A 406 -15.24 18.88 6.15
C TRP A 406 -15.23 19.47 7.56
N ILE A 407 -14.46 18.89 8.48
CA ILE A 407 -14.21 19.44 9.81
C ILE A 407 -13.06 20.44 9.75
N LYS A 408 -11.99 20.06 9.04
CA LYS A 408 -10.82 20.89 8.80
C LYS A 408 -10.33 20.65 7.39
N ARG A 409 -10.16 21.72 6.61
CA ARG A 409 -9.71 21.63 5.23
C ARG A 409 -8.78 22.77 4.88
N LYS A 410 -7.61 22.44 4.34
CA LYS A 410 -6.71 23.42 3.73
C LYS A 410 -7.24 23.87 2.37
N HIS A 411 -6.97 25.12 2.02
CA HIS A 411 -7.24 25.67 0.71
C HIS A 411 -5.97 26.27 0.13
N TYR A 412 -5.70 26.01 -1.15
CA TYR A 412 -4.61 26.68 -1.88
C TYR A 412 -4.92 28.16 -2.18
N PHE A 413 -6.14 28.60 -1.85
CA PHE A 413 -6.64 29.96 -2.05
C PHE A 413 -7.25 30.49 -0.75
N LYS A 414 -7.37 31.81 -0.65
CA LYS A 414 -8.04 32.48 0.48
C LYS A 414 -9.56 32.38 0.32
N PRO A 415 -10.31 31.83 1.31
CA PRO A 415 -11.76 31.68 1.22
C PRO A 415 -12.51 32.98 0.94
N GLU A 416 -12.06 34.08 1.53
CA GLU A 416 -12.70 35.40 1.47
C GLU A 416 -12.65 35.98 0.06
N LEU A 417 -11.66 35.57 -0.74
CA LEU A 417 -11.51 35.99 -2.14
C LEU A 417 -12.31 35.10 -3.10
N ASN A 418 -12.81 33.94 -2.64
CA ASN A 418 -13.47 32.94 -3.50
C ASN A 418 -14.81 32.45 -2.90
N PRO A 419 -15.74 33.34 -2.49
CA PRO A 419 -17.01 32.94 -1.89
C PRO A 419 -17.88 32.06 -2.80
N GLN A 420 -17.73 32.20 -4.13
CA GLN A 420 -18.40 31.39 -5.14
C GLN A 420 -18.05 29.90 -5.03
N PHE A 421 -16.83 29.56 -4.60
CA PHE A 421 -16.42 28.16 -4.44
C PHE A 421 -17.27 27.47 -3.38
N PHE A 422 -17.40 28.08 -2.21
CA PHE A 422 -18.18 27.52 -1.08
C PHE A 422 -19.66 27.48 -1.40
N THR A 423 -20.15 28.53 -2.04
CA THR A 423 -21.55 28.64 -2.45
C THR A 423 -21.94 27.54 -3.44
N ASN A 424 -21.04 27.18 -4.36
CA ASN A 424 -21.32 26.22 -5.42
C ASN A 424 -20.90 24.78 -5.07
N TYR A 425 -20.18 24.55 -3.96
CA TYR A 425 -19.57 23.26 -3.68
C TYR A 425 -20.58 22.10 -3.65
N TYR A 426 -21.73 22.32 -2.99
CA TYR A 426 -22.86 21.39 -2.92
C TYR A 426 -24.01 21.74 -3.88
N ARG A 427 -23.88 22.78 -4.70
CA ARG A 427 -24.95 23.13 -5.64
C ARG A 427 -24.91 22.18 -6.83
N ARG A 428 -26.09 21.61 -7.14
CA ARG A 428 -26.36 20.86 -8.37
C ARG A 428 -26.04 21.75 -9.56
N TRP A 429 -25.15 21.32 -10.46
CA TRP A 429 -25.02 21.97 -11.76
C TRP A 429 -26.28 21.60 -12.57
N LYS A 430 -27.37 22.36 -12.37
CA LYS A 430 -28.53 22.27 -13.26
C LYS A 430 -28.07 22.81 -14.61
N ASN A 431 -27.82 21.93 -15.57
CA ASN A 431 -27.84 22.33 -16.96
C ASN A 431 -29.24 22.87 -17.24
N GLU A 432 -29.35 24.18 -17.49
CA GLU A 432 -30.55 24.82 -18.05
C GLU A 432 -30.76 24.32 -19.49
N LYS A 433 -31.04 23.03 -19.66
CA LYS A 433 -31.52 22.44 -20.92
C LYS A 433 -32.98 22.02 -20.88
N ASP A 434 -33.69 22.40 -19.82
CA ASP A 434 -35.15 22.36 -19.76
C ASP A 434 -35.69 23.79 -19.69
N LYS A 435 -35.68 24.47 -20.83
CA LYS A 435 -36.60 25.57 -21.15
C LYS A 435 -37.04 25.47 -22.59
#